data_AF-A0ABD6ALN1-F1
#
_entry.id   AF-A0ABD6ALN1-F1
#
_cell.length_a   1.000
_cell.length_b   1.000
_cell.length_c   1.000
_cell.angle_alpha   90.00
_cell.angle_beta   90.00
_cell.angle_gamma   90.00
#
_symmetry.space_group_name_H-M   'P 1'
#
loop_
_entity.id
_entity.type
_entity.pdbx_description
1 polymer ?
#
loop_
_entity_poly.entity_id
_entity_poly.type
_entity_poly.pdbx_seq_one_letter_code
_entity_poly.pdbx_strand_id
1 'polypeptide(L)'
;MEDEVQLNVEPFVDRAQENGLGIDEQEVWDVIDERADEDEEPATYSWVHLNKFRKFERHDRCFPWTTEDELRTEVDELPAPTPRPEWEEREDQ
;
A
#
# COMPACT_ATOMS: atom_id res chain seq x y z
N MET A 1 -10.93 11.42 -19.16
CA MET A 1 -10.98 10.52 -17.98
C MET A 1 -9.84 9.51 -18.11
N GLU A 2 -9.68 8.89 -19.29
CA GLU A 2 -8.45 8.15 -19.67
C GLU A 2 -7.16 8.97 -19.50
N ASP A 3 -7.13 10.24 -19.94
CA ASP A 3 -5.96 11.13 -19.75
C ASP A 3 -5.53 11.32 -18.28
N GLU A 4 -6.46 11.34 -17.31
CA GLU A 4 -6.11 11.59 -15.90
C GLU A 4 -5.52 10.34 -15.24
N VAL A 5 -6.01 9.16 -15.62
CA VAL A 5 -5.45 7.88 -15.17
C VAL A 5 -4.05 7.71 -15.74
N GLN A 6 -3.87 8.02 -17.02
CA GLN A 6 -2.59 7.87 -17.71
C GLN A 6 -1.50 8.78 -17.13
N LEU A 7 -1.84 10.01 -16.75
CA LEU A 7 -0.93 10.94 -16.07
C LEU A 7 -0.51 10.50 -14.66
N ASN A 8 -1.21 9.54 -14.05
CA ASN A 8 -0.85 9.01 -12.74
C ASN A 8 0.05 7.78 -12.83
N VAL A 9 0.04 7.01 -13.92
CA VAL A 9 0.79 5.73 -14.00
C VAL A 9 2.30 5.94 -14.07
N GLU A 10 2.78 6.84 -14.93
CA GLU A 10 4.21 7.16 -15.08
C GLU A 10 4.93 7.45 -13.73
N PRO A 11 4.45 8.39 -12.88
CA PRO A 11 5.12 8.67 -11.61
C PRO A 11 5.07 7.50 -10.61
N PHE A 12 4.11 6.58 -10.72
CA PHE A 12 4.11 5.35 -9.90
C PHE A 12 5.15 4.35 -10.38
N VAL A 13 5.31 4.19 -11.70
CA VAL A 13 6.32 3.32 -12.30
C VAL A 13 7.73 3.83 -11.96
N ASP A 14 7.97 5.14 -12.13
CA ASP A 14 9.25 5.76 -11.78
C ASP A 14 9.60 5.50 -10.31
N ARG A 15 8.66 5.76 -9.39
CA ARG A 15 8.87 5.53 -7.97
C ARG A 15 9.11 4.04 -7.66
N ALA A 16 8.40 3.13 -8.31
CA ALA A 16 8.58 1.70 -8.09
C ALA A 16 10.00 1.26 -8.52
N GLN A 17 10.46 1.73 -9.68
CA GLN A 17 11.80 1.43 -10.21
C GLN A 17 12.92 2.04 -9.36
N GLU A 18 12.74 3.27 -8.87
CA GLU A 18 13.66 3.90 -7.90
C GLU A 18 13.84 3.06 -6.64
N ASN A 19 12.82 2.27 -6.29
CA ASN A 19 12.80 1.39 -5.13
C ASN A 19 13.14 -0.08 -5.47
N GLY A 20 13.68 -0.33 -6.67
CA GLY A 20 14.16 -1.64 -7.10
C GLY A 20 13.06 -2.63 -7.47
N LEU A 21 11.81 -2.16 -7.62
CA LEU A 21 10.73 -2.97 -8.16
C LEU A 21 10.86 -2.98 -9.68
N GLY A 22 11.12 -4.16 -10.25
CA GLY A 22 11.24 -4.35 -11.70
C GLY A 22 9.88 -4.43 -12.38
N ILE A 23 9.07 -3.39 -12.19
CA ILE A 23 7.76 -3.23 -12.85
C ILE A 23 7.89 -2.19 -13.96
N ASP A 24 7.31 -2.48 -15.11
CA ASP A 24 7.19 -1.54 -16.22
C ASP A 24 5.74 -1.05 -16.42
N GLU A 25 5.59 0.01 -17.22
CA GLU A 25 4.30 0.64 -17.44
C GLU A 25 3.28 -0.32 -18.07
N GLN A 26 3.72 -1.21 -18.96
CA GLN A 26 2.83 -2.17 -19.62
C GLN A 26 2.29 -3.18 -18.59
N GLU A 27 3.13 -3.65 -17.67
CA GLU A 27 2.68 -4.54 -16.58
C GLU A 27 1.63 -3.88 -15.68
N VAL A 28 1.72 -2.56 -15.45
CA VAL A 28 0.71 -1.83 -14.68
C VAL A 28 -0.62 -1.76 -15.45
N TRP A 29 -0.59 -1.45 -16.74
CA TRP A 29 -1.79 -1.41 -17.57
C TRP A 29 -2.43 -2.79 -17.73
N ASP A 30 -1.65 -3.84 -17.92
CA ASP A 30 -2.15 -5.21 -18.05
C ASP A 30 -2.94 -5.63 -16.79
N VAL A 31 -2.49 -5.23 -15.60
CA VAL A 31 -3.21 -5.48 -14.33
C VAL A 31 -4.49 -4.64 -14.20
N ILE A 32 -4.47 -3.39 -14.69
CA ILE A 32 -5.65 -2.53 -14.68
C ILE A 32 -6.72 -3.08 -15.63
N ASP A 33 -6.31 -3.48 -16.83
CA ASP A 33 -7.18 -4.07 -17.83
C ASP A 33 -7.72 -5.44 -17.37
N GLU A 34 -6.88 -6.31 -16.80
CA GLU A 34 -7.33 -7.59 -16.23
C GLU A 34 -8.43 -7.39 -15.17
N ARG A 35 -8.26 -6.44 -14.25
CA ARG A 35 -9.28 -6.12 -13.24
C ARG A 35 -10.56 -5.53 -13.84
N ALA A 36 -10.43 -4.74 -14.90
CA ALA A 36 -11.58 -4.17 -15.60
C ALA A 36 -12.37 -5.26 -16.35
N ASP A 37 -11.67 -6.20 -16.99
CA ASP A 37 -12.25 -7.34 -17.72
C ASP A 37 -12.89 -8.38 -16.79
N GLU A 38 -12.35 -8.55 -15.58
CA GLU A 38 -12.94 -9.44 -14.56
C GLU A 38 -14.24 -8.88 -13.95
N ASP A 39 -14.65 -7.64 -14.29
CA ASP A 39 -15.76 -6.92 -13.67
C ASP A 39 -15.64 -6.94 -12.11
N GLU A 40 -14.41 -7.04 -11.61
CA GLU A 40 -14.14 -7.14 -10.18
C GLU A 40 -14.51 -5.80 -9.55
N GLU A 41 -15.46 -5.81 -8.61
CA GLU A 41 -15.86 -4.59 -7.94
C GLU A 41 -14.61 -3.98 -7.27
N PRO A 42 -14.33 -2.68 -7.52
CA PRO A 42 -13.18 -2.03 -6.90
C PRO A 42 -13.27 -2.20 -5.39
N ALA A 43 -12.13 -2.37 -4.71
CA ALA A 43 -12.09 -2.61 -3.28
C ALA A 43 -12.96 -1.59 -2.52
N THR A 44 -14.15 -2.01 -2.10
CA THR A 44 -15.10 -1.13 -1.43
C THR A 44 -14.89 -1.19 0.08
N TYR A 45 -14.36 -0.09 0.62
CA TYR A 45 -14.31 0.07 2.07
C TYR A 45 -15.69 0.49 2.58
N SER A 46 -16.29 -0.34 3.43
CA SER A 46 -17.48 0.07 4.17
C SER A 46 -17.25 1.41 4.91
N TRP A 47 -18.31 2.18 5.14
CA TRP A 47 -18.21 3.45 5.85
C TRP A 47 -17.56 3.32 7.23
N VAL A 48 -17.71 2.15 7.88
CA VAL A 48 -17.05 1.80 9.14
C VAL A 48 -15.53 1.69 8.97
N HIS A 49 -15.05 1.07 7.88
CA HIS A 49 -13.63 1.00 7.55
C HIS A 49 -13.05 2.40 7.28
N LEU A 50 -13.73 3.22 6.48
CA LEU A 50 -13.32 4.61 6.21
C LEU A 50 -13.26 5.45 7.49
N ASN A 51 -14.23 5.29 8.40
CA ASN A 51 -14.23 6.00 9.67
C ASN A 51 -13.07 5.57 10.58
N LYS A 52 -12.66 4.29 10.51
CA LYS A 52 -11.49 3.78 11.22
C LYS A 52 -10.21 4.45 10.70
N PHE A 53 -10.04 4.57 9.38
CA PHE A 53 -8.90 5.29 8.78
C PHE A 53 -8.90 6.78 9.16
N ARG A 54 -10.04 7.46 9.10
CA ARG A 54 -10.17 8.86 9.55
C ARG A 54 -9.76 9.07 11.00
N LYS A 55 -9.98 8.07 11.87
CA LYS A 55 -9.52 8.13 13.26
C LYS A 55 -8.00 8.05 13.35
N PHE A 56 -7.35 7.20 12.56
CA PHE A 56 -5.90 7.12 12.50
C PHE A 56 -5.28 8.39 11.90
N GLU A 57 -5.84 8.89 10.81
CA GLU A 57 -5.43 10.16 10.18
C GLU A 57 -5.51 11.33 11.16
N ARG A 58 -6.63 11.48 11.90
CA ARG A 58 -6.78 12.53 12.91
C ARG A 58 -5.74 12.47 14.04
N HIS A 59 -5.18 11.30 14.28
CA HIS A 59 -4.20 11.09 15.35
C HIS A 59 -2.77 11.01 14.84
N ASP A 60 -2.52 11.34 13.56
CA ASP A 60 -1.20 11.24 12.92
C ASP A 60 -0.62 9.81 13.08
N ARG A 61 -1.50 8.81 12.97
CA ARG A 61 -1.17 7.37 13.11
C ARG A 61 -1.35 6.59 11.81
N CYS A 62 -1.45 7.30 10.69
CA CYS A 62 -1.49 6.70 9.37
C CYS A 62 -0.12 6.91 8.75
N PHE A 63 0.67 5.83 8.70
CA PHE A 63 2.04 5.86 8.19
C PHE A 63 2.03 5.21 6.81
N PRO A 64 2.03 5.99 5.71
CA PRO A 64 2.15 5.41 4.38
C PRO A 64 3.61 5.00 4.13
N TRP A 65 3.81 3.81 3.59
CA TRP A 65 5.11 3.35 3.10
C TRP A 65 4.95 2.83 1.67
N THR A 66 6.01 2.99 0.90
CA THR A 66 6.13 2.50 -0.48
C THR A 66 7.34 1.61 -0.67
N THR A 67 8.21 1.54 0.34
CA THR A 67 9.42 0.72 0.33
C THR A 67 9.49 -0.12 1.60
N GLU A 68 10.26 -1.20 1.53
CA GLU A 68 10.51 -2.04 2.69
C GLU A 68 11.30 -1.29 3.78
N ASP A 69 12.20 -0.38 3.38
CA ASP A 69 13.01 0.42 4.30
C ASP A 69 12.18 1.48 5.04
N GLU A 70 11.28 2.16 4.31
CA GLU A 70 10.27 3.06 4.88
C GLU A 70 9.40 2.29 5.88
N LEU A 71 8.90 1.10 5.50
CA LEU A 71 8.11 0.26 6.39
C LEU A 71 8.87 -0.09 7.68
N ARG A 72 10.13 -0.53 7.59
CA ARG A 72 10.94 -0.88 8.77
C ARG A 72 11.18 0.33 9.67
N THR A 73 11.47 1.49 9.08
CA THR A 73 11.68 2.74 9.82
C THR A 73 10.44 3.14 10.61
N GLU A 74 9.27 3.17 9.95
CA GLU A 74 8.00 3.52 10.59
C GLU A 74 7.61 2.52 11.70
N VAL A 75 7.92 1.23 11.52
CA VAL A 75 7.68 0.19 12.54
C VAL A 75 8.60 0.36 13.76
N ASP A 76 9.86 0.72 13.58
CA ASP A 76 10.81 0.98 14.67
C ASP A 76 10.40 2.19 15.53
N GLU A 77 9.76 3.20 14.93
CA GLU A 77 9.24 4.38 15.66
C GLU A 77 7.96 4.09 16.45
N LEU A 78 7.26 3.00 16.13
CA LEU A 78 6.03 2.62 16.82
C LEU A 78 6.33 1.92 18.17
N PRO A 79 5.60 2.29 19.24
CA PRO A 79 5.75 1.60 20.51
C PRO A 79 5.34 0.14 20.36
N ALA A 80 6.30 -0.77 20.55
CA ALA A 80 6.03 -2.19 20.47
C ALA A 80 4.96 -2.60 21.51
N PRO A 81 3.96 -3.40 21.11
CA PRO A 81 3.00 -3.95 22.05
C PRO A 81 3.74 -4.70 23.17
N THR A 82 3.37 -4.39 24.42
CA THR A 82 3.93 -5.06 25.61
C THR A 82 2.80 -5.82 26.33
N PRO A 83 2.87 -7.16 26.42
CA PRO A 83 3.92 -8.05 25.93
C PRO A 83 3.93 -8.18 24.40
N ARG A 84 5.10 -8.54 23.85
CA ARG A 84 5.27 -8.77 22.42
C ARG A 84 4.43 -10.00 22.00
N PRO A 85 3.65 -9.93 20.92
CA PRO A 85 2.89 -11.05 20.40
C PRO A 85 3.76 -12.30 20.14
N GLU A 86 3.26 -13.48 20.52
CA GLU A 86 3.99 -14.76 20.38
C GLU A 86 4.36 -15.13 18.93
N TRP A 87 3.68 -14.55 17.94
CA TRP A 87 4.00 -14.79 16.52
C TRP A 87 5.24 -14.03 16.05
N GLU A 88 5.67 -12.96 16.74
CA GLU A 88 6.95 -12.27 16.46
C GLU A 88 8.16 -13.04 17.01
N GLU A 89 7.95 -13.97 17.96
CA GLU A 89 9.00 -14.82 18.52
C GLU A 89 9.24 -16.10 17.70
N ARG A 90 8.35 -16.37 16.74
CA ARG A 90 8.52 -17.45 15.78
C ARG A 90 9.37 -16.92 14.63
N GLU A 91 10.68 -17.01 14.78
CA GLU A 91 11.53 -17.00 13.58
C GLU A 91 11.11 -18.22 12.75
N ASP A 92 10.57 -17.97 11.56
CA ASP A 92 10.23 -19.01 10.58
C ASP A 92 11.39 -20.01 10.47
N GLN A 93 11.16 -21.23 10.96
CA GLN A 93 12.07 -22.38 10.80
C GLN A 93 11.94 -22.98 9.40
#